data_AF-A0A972I5D2-F1
#
_entry.id   AF-A0A972I5D2-F1
#
_cell.length_a   1.000
_cell.length_b   1.000
_cell.length_c   1.000
_cell.angle_alpha   90.00
_cell.angle_beta   90.00
_cell.angle_gamma   90.00
#
_symmetry.space_group_name_H-M   'P 1'
#
loop_
_entity.id
_entity.type
_entity.pdbx_description
1 polymer ?
#
loop_
_entity_poly.entity_id
_entity_poly.type
_entity_poly.pdbx_seq_one_letter_code
_entity_poly.pdbx_strand_id
1 'polypeptide(L)'
;MKKVILILIVLMIIIVPFLMNGSLGEKTINIQDIDFHNIISIENNLKQIIKVGDLGEEEVKKILLSLPDLDWDKLNRYGRRFKRDLVNWLRERDIDDVDEISALIRILNKFKAYDNELLTRKLANIFIEDKETFIKALALNKGNLLELGYAFFYLELYGEEGGRYLTDDFNDILNSERLTKEEKLVGFEFLEIIASCET
;
A
#
# COMPACT_ATOMS: atom_id res chain seq x y z
N MET A 1 -28.12 -45.11 18.25
CA MET A 1 -27.94 -43.75 18.80
C MET A 1 -26.71 -43.61 19.70
N LYS A 2 -26.56 -44.38 20.81
CA LYS A 2 -25.41 -44.24 21.73
C LYS A 2 -24.02 -44.43 21.09
N LYS A 3 -23.85 -45.34 20.12
CA LYS A 3 -22.57 -45.58 19.43
C LYS A 3 -22.15 -44.45 18.47
N VAL A 4 -23.11 -43.73 17.88
CA VAL A 4 -22.84 -42.61 16.96
C VAL A 4 -22.40 -41.37 17.73
N ILE A 5 -22.99 -41.13 18.90
CA ILE A 5 -22.61 -40.04 19.81
C ILE A 5 -21.17 -40.25 20.31
N LEU A 6 -20.79 -41.48 20.65
CA LEU A 6 -19.43 -41.79 21.10
C LEU A 6 -18.37 -41.51 20.02
N ILE A 7 -18.67 -41.83 18.75
CA ILE A 7 -17.77 -41.60 17.62
C ILE A 7 -17.59 -40.10 17.36
N LEU A 8 -18.66 -39.30 17.46
CA LEU A 8 -18.60 -37.84 17.33
C LEU A 8 -17.78 -37.18 18.44
N ILE A 9 -17.89 -37.67 19.68
CA ILE A 9 -17.10 -37.16 20.81
C ILE A 9 -15.61 -37.48 20.60
N VAL A 10 -15.27 -38.69 20.16
CA VAL A 10 -13.88 -39.07 19.88
C VAL A 10 -13.30 -38.26 18.70
N LEU A 11 -14.09 -38.01 17.66
CA LEU A 11 -13.68 -37.14 16.55
C LEU A 11 -13.45 -35.69 16.99
N MET A 12 -14.30 -35.13 17.86
CA MET A 12 -14.04 -33.80 18.44
C MET A 12 -12.77 -33.77 19.28
N ILE A 13 -12.51 -34.79 20.10
CA ILE A 13 -11.32 -34.85 20.97
C ILE A 13 -10.03 -34.95 20.14
N ILE A 14 -10.07 -35.49 18.92
CA ILE A 14 -8.88 -35.58 18.05
C ILE A 14 -8.75 -34.34 17.15
N ILE A 15 -9.85 -33.83 16.60
CA ILE A 15 -9.86 -32.71 15.67
C ILE A 15 -9.60 -31.38 16.39
N VAL A 16 -10.14 -31.18 17.60
CA VAL A 16 -9.97 -29.92 18.33
C VAL A 16 -8.50 -29.65 18.69
N PRO A 17 -7.71 -30.60 19.21
CA PRO A 17 -6.27 -30.41 19.41
C PRO A 17 -5.51 -30.28 18.08
N PHE A 18 -5.94 -30.96 17.00
CA PHE A 18 -5.29 -30.86 15.70
C PHE A 18 -5.53 -29.48 15.02
N LEU A 19 -6.72 -28.89 15.22
CA LEU A 19 -7.04 -27.52 14.81
C LEU A 19 -6.36 -26.48 15.71
N MET A 20 -6.24 -26.74 17.02
CA MET A 20 -5.53 -25.86 17.96
C MET A 20 -3.99 -25.94 17.80
N ASN A 21 -3.43 -27.08 17.37
CA ASN A 21 -2.01 -27.25 17.06
C ASN A 21 -1.59 -26.74 15.67
N GLY A 22 -2.51 -26.15 14.89
CA GLY A 22 -2.18 -25.47 13.62
C GLY A 22 -1.28 -24.23 13.79
N SER A 23 -1.10 -23.76 15.03
CA SER A 23 -0.12 -22.73 15.39
C SER A 23 1.17 -23.40 15.87
N LEU A 24 1.97 -23.91 14.93
CA LEU A 24 3.41 -24.05 15.14
C LEU A 24 3.95 -22.64 15.44
N GLY A 25 4.11 -22.36 16.73
CA GLY A 25 4.52 -21.10 17.36
C GLY A 25 4.91 -19.96 16.42
N GLU A 26 3.93 -19.11 16.05
CA GLU A 26 4.29 -17.74 15.72
C GLU A 26 4.83 -17.12 17.02
N LYS A 27 6.16 -16.90 17.06
CA LYS A 27 6.77 -16.08 18.11
C LYS A 27 6.00 -14.76 18.13
N THR A 28 5.28 -14.52 19.21
CA THR A 28 4.67 -13.22 19.45
C THR A 28 5.83 -12.26 19.69
N ILE A 29 6.17 -11.39 18.73
CA ILE A 29 7.18 -10.35 18.96
C ILE A 29 6.56 -9.34 19.91
N ASN A 30 7.33 -8.94 20.91
CA ASN A 30 7.06 -7.68 21.59
C ASN A 30 7.48 -6.54 20.65
N ILE A 31 6.55 -5.66 20.26
CA ILE A 31 6.85 -4.51 19.39
C ILE A 31 7.98 -3.66 19.98
N GLN A 32 8.11 -3.62 21.31
CA GLN A 32 9.16 -2.89 22.02
C GLN A 32 10.58 -3.41 21.71
N ASP A 33 10.71 -4.64 21.19
CA ASP A 33 11.99 -5.23 20.81
C ASP A 33 12.38 -4.90 19.36
N ILE A 34 11.50 -4.22 18.61
CA ILE A 34 11.75 -3.84 17.21
C ILE A 34 12.45 -2.48 17.19
N ASP A 35 13.68 -2.48 16.70
CA ASP A 35 14.38 -1.24 16.38
C ASP A 35 13.85 -0.67 15.05
N PHE A 36 12.97 0.32 15.11
CA PHE A 36 12.42 1.01 13.94
C PHE A 36 13.39 2.01 13.29
N HIS A 37 14.59 2.22 13.85
CA HIS A 37 15.65 3.00 13.19
C HIS A 37 16.58 2.12 12.35
N ASN A 38 16.42 0.80 12.43
CA ASN A 38 17.24 -0.16 11.72
C ASN A 38 16.42 -0.87 10.64
N ILE A 39 16.74 -0.59 9.38
CA ILE A 39 16.05 -1.19 8.23
C ILE A 39 16.09 -2.73 8.24
N ILE A 40 17.19 -3.34 8.69
CA ILE A 40 17.32 -4.80 8.78
C ILE A 40 16.37 -5.35 9.85
N SER A 41 16.19 -4.61 10.96
CA SER A 41 15.22 -4.96 12.00
C SER A 41 13.79 -4.88 11.46
N ILE A 42 13.43 -3.79 10.76
CA ILE A 42 12.10 -3.66 10.12
C ILE A 42 11.88 -4.80 9.13
N GLU A 43 12.82 -5.05 8.22
CA GLU A 43 12.72 -6.08 7.19
C GLU A 43 12.46 -7.48 7.78
N ASN A 44 13.22 -7.87 8.80
CA ASN A 44 13.09 -9.17 9.44
C ASN A 44 11.76 -9.35 10.18
N ASN A 45 11.16 -8.25 10.64
CA ASN A 45 9.96 -8.26 11.45
C ASN A 45 8.70 -7.83 10.68
N LEU A 46 8.81 -7.37 9.42
CA LEU A 46 7.72 -6.74 8.68
C LEU A 46 6.45 -7.60 8.61
N LYS A 47 6.58 -8.91 8.36
CA LYS A 47 5.44 -9.85 8.34
C LYS A 47 4.64 -9.87 9.65
N GLN A 48 5.33 -9.63 10.77
CA GLN A 48 4.74 -9.67 12.09
C GLN A 48 4.23 -8.28 12.47
N ILE A 49 4.99 -7.22 12.15
CA ILE A 49 4.58 -5.82 12.26
C ILE A 49 3.22 -5.57 11.59
N ILE A 50 3.03 -5.99 10.34
CA ILE A 50 1.76 -5.74 9.61
C ILE A 50 0.55 -6.51 10.19
N LYS A 51 0.78 -7.51 11.05
CA LYS A 51 -0.28 -8.22 11.77
C LYS A 51 -0.66 -7.54 13.08
N VAL A 52 0.22 -6.68 13.61
CA VAL A 52 -0.10 -5.90 14.79
C VAL A 52 -0.83 -4.64 14.34
N GLY A 53 -2.08 -4.52 14.77
CA GLY A 53 -2.94 -3.39 14.38
C GLY A 53 -2.52 -2.06 15.02
N ASP A 54 -2.00 -2.12 16.24
CA ASP A 54 -1.76 -0.95 17.09
C ASP A 54 -0.27 -0.59 17.12
N LEU A 55 0.12 0.33 16.23
CA LEU A 55 1.45 0.94 16.16
C LEU A 55 1.26 2.45 16.27
N GLY A 56 2.16 3.13 16.99
CA GLY A 56 2.15 4.59 17.03
C GLY A 56 2.48 5.18 15.66
N GLU A 57 2.05 6.42 15.45
CA GLU A 57 2.22 7.14 14.18
C GLU A 57 3.70 7.24 13.77
N GLU A 58 4.59 7.48 14.73
CA GLU A 58 6.04 7.53 14.50
C GLU A 58 6.63 6.19 14.04
N GLU A 59 6.17 5.06 14.59
CA GLU A 59 6.59 3.75 14.12
C GLU A 59 6.06 3.47 12.71
N VAL A 60 4.79 3.81 12.44
CA VAL A 60 4.19 3.68 11.11
C VAL A 60 4.99 4.48 10.08
N LYS A 61 5.29 5.76 10.39
CA LYS A 61 6.10 6.63 9.54
C LYS A 61 7.47 6.01 9.23
N LYS A 62 8.18 5.51 10.25
CA LYS A 62 9.48 4.85 10.05
C LYS A 62 9.38 3.63 9.14
N ILE A 63 8.31 2.82 9.27
CA ILE A 63 8.07 1.68 8.39
C ILE A 63 7.85 2.15 6.95
N LEU A 64 6.92 3.10 6.74
CA LEU A 64 6.56 3.63 5.42
C LEU A 64 7.80 4.13 4.68
N LEU A 65 8.59 4.98 5.33
CA LEU A 65 9.81 5.57 4.76
C LEU A 65 10.88 4.52 4.47
N SER A 66 10.87 3.36 5.15
CA SER A 66 11.82 2.28 4.92
C SER A 66 11.43 1.36 3.75
N LEU A 67 10.15 1.30 3.36
CA LEU A 67 9.65 0.36 2.34
C LEU A 67 10.43 0.37 1.02
N PRO A 68 10.83 1.52 0.46
CA PRO A 68 11.54 1.55 -0.82
C PRO A 68 12.88 0.83 -0.79
N ASP A 69 13.52 0.76 0.39
CA ASP A 69 14.89 0.32 0.55
C ASP A 69 15.01 -1.10 1.14
N LEU A 70 13.88 -1.77 1.40
CA LEU A 70 13.84 -3.16 1.85
C LEU A 70 14.35 -4.13 0.77
N ASP A 71 14.91 -5.27 1.19
CA ASP A 71 15.21 -6.39 0.31
C ASP A 71 13.92 -7.08 -0.13
N TRP A 72 13.33 -6.56 -1.22
CA TRP A 72 12.12 -7.11 -1.81
C TRP A 72 12.29 -8.54 -2.31
N ASP A 73 13.49 -8.97 -2.70
CA ASP A 73 13.73 -10.36 -3.14
C ASP A 73 13.66 -11.34 -1.98
N LYS A 74 14.14 -10.95 -0.80
CA LYS A 74 13.95 -11.69 0.44
C LYS A 74 12.47 -11.69 0.85
N LEU A 75 11.80 -10.54 0.85
CA LEU A 75 10.38 -10.44 1.22
C LEU A 75 9.47 -11.22 0.27
N ASN A 76 9.81 -11.30 -1.01
CA ASN A 76 9.09 -12.09 -2.01
C ASN A 76 9.01 -13.59 -1.65
N ARG A 77 9.96 -14.10 -0.85
CA ARG A 77 9.97 -15.50 -0.37
C ARG A 77 8.83 -15.79 0.61
N TYR A 78 8.24 -14.77 1.24
CA TYR A 78 7.04 -14.91 2.06
C TYR A 78 5.77 -15.16 1.22
N GLY A 79 5.85 -15.01 -0.10
CA GLY A 79 4.80 -15.35 -1.05
C GLY A 79 3.72 -14.27 -1.23
N ARG A 80 2.76 -14.56 -2.11
CA ARG A 80 1.71 -13.58 -2.52
C ARG A 80 0.85 -13.10 -1.36
N ARG A 81 0.57 -13.96 -0.37
CA ARG A 81 -0.24 -13.59 0.80
C ARG A 81 0.38 -12.44 1.59
N PHE A 82 1.70 -12.46 1.78
CA PHE A 82 2.40 -11.38 2.49
C PHE A 82 2.25 -10.03 1.78
N LYS A 83 2.38 -9.99 0.44
CA LYS A 83 2.19 -8.74 -0.32
C LYS A 83 0.78 -8.18 -0.16
N ARG A 84 -0.22 -9.06 -0.22
CA ARG A 84 -1.61 -8.67 0.00
C ARG A 84 -1.85 -8.13 1.41
N ASP A 85 -1.30 -8.80 2.43
CA ASP A 85 -1.41 -8.37 3.82
C ASP A 85 -0.74 -6.99 4.00
N LEU A 86 0.43 -6.77 3.38
CA LEU A 86 1.12 -5.47 3.40
C LEU A 86 0.30 -4.37 2.71
N VAL A 87 -0.24 -4.60 1.51
CA VAL A 87 -1.05 -3.58 0.83
C VAL A 87 -2.32 -3.26 1.60
N ASN A 88 -2.99 -4.25 2.18
CA ASN A 88 -4.14 -4.01 3.03
C ASN A 88 -3.77 -3.17 4.26
N TRP A 89 -2.64 -3.48 4.91
CA TRP A 89 -2.12 -2.71 6.02
C TRP A 89 -1.83 -1.26 5.62
N LEU A 90 -1.24 -1.01 4.44
CA LEU A 90 -0.97 0.33 3.93
C LEU A 90 -2.25 1.12 3.62
N ARG A 91 -3.27 0.46 3.07
CA ARG A 91 -4.55 1.09 2.70
C ARG A 91 -5.28 1.66 3.91
N GLU A 92 -5.13 1.03 5.07
CA GLU A 92 -5.78 1.42 6.33
C GLU A 92 -5.05 2.55 7.06
N ARG A 93 -3.87 2.98 6.59
CA ARG A 93 -3.12 4.09 7.19
C ARG A 93 -3.56 5.43 6.66
N ASP A 94 -3.63 6.40 7.56
CA ASP A 94 -3.66 7.80 7.18
C ASP A 94 -2.27 8.19 6.66
N ILE A 95 -2.22 8.76 5.45
CA ILE A 95 -0.98 9.05 4.74
C ILE A 95 -1.19 10.38 4.02
N ASP A 96 -0.64 11.44 4.61
CA ASP A 96 -0.78 12.83 4.17
C ASP A 96 0.57 13.56 4.04
N ASP A 97 1.68 12.89 4.37
CA ASP A 97 3.03 13.44 4.27
C ASP A 97 3.66 13.15 2.89
N VAL A 98 4.33 14.16 2.32
CA VAL A 98 4.98 14.09 1.00
C VAL A 98 5.98 12.94 0.90
N ASP A 99 6.78 12.69 1.94
CA ASP A 99 7.80 11.66 1.93
C ASP A 99 7.19 10.25 2.04
N GLU A 100 6.08 10.13 2.75
CA GLU A 100 5.33 8.86 2.87
C GLU A 100 4.63 8.50 1.55
N ILE A 101 3.98 9.47 0.90
CA ILE A 101 3.38 9.29 -0.43
C ILE A 101 4.47 8.93 -1.45
N SER A 102 5.61 9.63 -1.38
CA SER A 102 6.79 9.34 -2.21
C SER A 102 7.28 7.91 -2.03
N ALA A 103 7.34 7.43 -0.79
CA ALA A 103 7.71 6.04 -0.49
C ALA A 103 6.73 5.04 -1.11
N LEU A 104 5.42 5.31 -1.08
CA LEU A 104 4.42 4.46 -1.74
C LEU A 104 4.58 4.41 -3.26
N ILE A 105 4.85 5.56 -3.91
CA ILE A 105 5.07 5.62 -5.36
C ILE A 105 6.27 4.74 -5.75
N ARG A 106 7.37 4.81 -4.99
CA ARG A 106 8.60 4.05 -5.28
C ARG A 106 8.44 2.54 -5.21
N ILE A 107 7.44 2.04 -4.48
CA ILE A 107 7.21 0.59 -4.30
C ILE A 107 6.10 0.02 -5.19
N LEU A 108 5.44 0.82 -6.03
CA LEU A 108 4.36 0.37 -6.91
C LEU A 108 4.74 -0.87 -7.74
N ASN A 109 5.91 -0.83 -8.38
CA ASN A 109 6.44 -1.91 -9.21
C ASN A 109 6.77 -3.21 -8.44
N LYS A 110 6.76 -3.16 -7.10
CA LYS A 110 6.95 -4.34 -6.24
C LYS A 110 5.68 -5.17 -6.14
N PHE A 111 4.52 -4.58 -6.44
CA PHE A 111 3.23 -5.25 -6.44
C PHE A 111 2.81 -5.62 -7.86
N LYS A 112 1.96 -6.64 -8.01
CA LYS A 112 1.48 -7.12 -9.31
C LYS A 112 -0.03 -7.34 -9.26
N ALA A 113 -0.68 -7.09 -10.41
CA ALA A 113 -2.11 -7.32 -10.60
C ALA A 113 -2.94 -6.67 -9.47
N TYR A 114 -3.82 -7.44 -8.83
CA TYR A 114 -4.73 -6.98 -7.78
C TYR A 114 -4.05 -6.20 -6.64
N ASP A 115 -2.87 -6.63 -6.18
CA ASP A 115 -2.20 -5.94 -5.07
C ASP A 115 -1.64 -4.57 -5.52
N ASN A 116 -1.26 -4.42 -6.80
CA ASN A 116 -0.87 -3.13 -7.36
C ASN A 116 -2.10 -2.22 -7.51
N GLU A 117 -3.21 -2.74 -8.03
CA GLU A 117 -4.48 -1.99 -8.15
C GLU A 117 -4.92 -1.39 -6.80
N LEU A 118 -4.84 -2.17 -5.71
CA LEU A 118 -5.19 -1.68 -4.38
C LEU A 118 -4.29 -0.52 -3.90
N LEU A 119 -2.99 -0.60 -4.16
CA LEU A 119 -2.06 0.47 -3.82
C LEU A 119 -2.28 1.71 -4.70
N THR A 120 -2.53 1.52 -5.99
CA THR A 120 -2.88 2.59 -6.92
C THR A 120 -4.17 3.28 -6.48
N ARG A 121 -5.20 2.55 -6.02
CA ARG A 121 -6.43 3.16 -5.48
C ARG A 121 -6.15 4.01 -4.25
N LYS A 122 -5.25 3.59 -3.35
CA LYS A 122 -4.83 4.42 -2.20
C LYS A 122 -4.17 5.73 -2.68
N LEU A 123 -3.26 5.65 -3.63
CA LEU A 123 -2.61 6.83 -4.23
C LEU A 123 -3.60 7.75 -4.97
N ALA A 124 -4.58 7.17 -5.68
CA ALA A 124 -5.65 7.92 -6.33
C ALA A 124 -6.52 8.68 -5.33
N ASN A 125 -6.88 8.05 -4.21
CA ASN A 125 -7.61 8.72 -3.14
C ASN A 125 -6.81 9.89 -2.57
N ILE A 126 -5.50 9.72 -2.32
CA ILE A 126 -4.63 10.80 -1.87
C ILE A 126 -4.61 11.94 -2.89
N PHE A 127 -4.47 11.64 -4.19
CA PHE A 127 -4.52 12.65 -5.25
C PHE A 127 -5.86 13.41 -5.29
N ILE A 128 -6.97 12.71 -5.05
CA ILE A 128 -8.31 13.30 -5.04
C ILE A 128 -8.52 14.20 -3.82
N GLU A 129 -8.04 13.76 -2.64
CA GLU A 129 -8.23 14.43 -1.35
C GLU A 129 -7.26 15.61 -1.15
N ASP A 130 -5.97 15.40 -1.44
CA ASP A 130 -4.92 16.43 -1.38
C ASP A 130 -3.99 16.34 -2.61
N LYS A 131 -4.51 16.89 -3.70
CA LYS A 131 -3.84 16.96 -5.01
C LYS A 131 -2.45 17.61 -4.93
N GLU A 132 -2.30 18.66 -4.13
CA GLU A 132 -1.05 19.42 -4.08
C GLU A 132 0.05 18.61 -3.40
N THR A 133 -0.25 17.95 -2.28
CA THR A 133 0.70 17.09 -1.57
C THR A 133 1.07 15.88 -2.42
N PHE A 134 0.11 15.27 -3.13
CA PHE A 134 0.41 14.19 -4.08
C PHE A 134 1.36 14.63 -5.19
N ILE A 135 1.13 15.79 -5.81
CA ILE A 135 1.97 16.28 -6.92
C ILE A 135 3.40 16.59 -6.44
N LYS A 136 3.55 17.11 -5.22
CA LYS A 136 4.88 17.28 -4.60
C LYS A 136 5.61 15.96 -4.46
N ALA A 137 4.93 14.93 -3.96
CA ALA A 137 5.51 13.59 -3.85
C ALA A 137 5.84 13.00 -5.24
N LEU A 138 4.98 13.21 -6.23
CA LEU A 138 5.21 12.77 -7.61
C LEU A 138 6.41 13.50 -8.25
N ALA A 139 6.62 14.77 -7.94
CA ALA A 139 7.77 15.54 -8.43
C ALA A 139 9.12 15.02 -7.90
N LEU A 140 9.12 14.35 -6.74
CA LEU A 140 10.29 13.61 -6.23
C LEU A 140 10.52 12.27 -6.96
N ASN A 141 9.50 11.78 -7.67
CA ASN A 141 9.47 10.44 -8.30
C ASN A 141 9.16 10.50 -9.80
N LYS A 142 9.71 11.49 -10.52
CA LYS A 142 9.44 11.69 -11.96
C LYS A 142 9.66 10.45 -12.83
N GLY A 143 10.59 9.57 -12.42
CA GLY A 143 10.86 8.30 -13.11
C GLY A 143 9.67 7.32 -13.10
N ASN A 144 8.68 7.52 -12.23
CA ASN A 144 7.48 6.68 -12.11
C ASN A 144 6.24 7.26 -12.79
N LEU A 145 6.33 8.44 -13.42
CA LEU A 145 5.19 9.13 -14.05
C LEU A 145 4.40 8.24 -15.01
N LEU A 146 5.12 7.58 -15.93
CA LEU A 146 4.50 6.74 -16.95
C LEU A 146 3.76 5.53 -16.33
N GLU A 147 4.43 4.83 -15.41
CA GLU A 147 3.85 3.68 -14.71
C GLU A 147 2.60 4.09 -13.91
N LEU A 148 2.69 5.20 -13.18
CA LEU A 148 1.59 5.68 -12.35
C LEU A 148 0.43 6.23 -13.18
N GLY A 149 0.71 6.93 -14.28
CA GLY A 149 -0.30 7.46 -15.18
C GLY A 149 -1.12 6.34 -15.83
N TYR A 150 -0.45 5.29 -16.33
CA TYR A 150 -1.15 4.09 -16.81
C TYR A 150 -1.97 3.44 -15.70
N ALA A 151 -1.42 3.32 -14.49
CA ALA A 151 -2.14 2.73 -13.37
C ALA A 151 -3.41 3.54 -13.00
N PHE A 152 -3.35 4.87 -13.05
CA PHE A 152 -4.51 5.75 -12.82
C PHE A 152 -5.55 5.64 -13.94
N PHE A 153 -5.10 5.55 -15.20
CA PHE A 153 -6.00 5.31 -16.32
C PHE A 153 -6.81 4.02 -16.15
N TYR A 154 -6.17 2.91 -15.75
CA TYR A 154 -6.85 1.63 -15.49
C TYR A 154 -7.84 1.67 -14.33
N LEU A 155 -7.82 2.69 -13.48
CA LEU A 155 -8.82 2.89 -12.44
C LEU A 155 -10.09 3.57 -12.94
N GLU A 156 -10.12 4.04 -14.20
CA GLU A 156 -11.28 4.65 -14.85
C GLU A 156 -11.85 5.82 -14.03
N LEU A 157 -10.96 6.63 -13.42
CA LEU A 157 -11.35 7.77 -12.58
C LEU A 157 -11.99 8.91 -13.37
N TYR A 158 -11.68 9.00 -14.67
CA TYR A 158 -12.08 10.09 -15.54
C TYR A 158 -13.12 9.63 -16.57
N GLY A 159 -13.92 10.58 -17.06
CA GLY A 159 -14.99 10.33 -18.03
C GLY A 159 -16.34 10.03 -17.39
N GLU A 160 -17.30 9.58 -18.21
CA GLU A 160 -18.68 9.36 -17.76
C GLU A 160 -18.80 8.32 -16.65
N GLU A 161 -17.98 7.26 -16.69
CA GLU A 161 -18.01 6.18 -15.71
C GLU A 161 -17.34 6.58 -14.38
N GLY A 162 -16.24 7.36 -14.44
CA GLY A 162 -15.51 7.83 -13.27
C GLY A 162 -16.09 9.08 -12.61
N GLY A 163 -16.89 9.86 -13.34
CA GLY A 163 -17.55 11.06 -12.85
C GLY A 163 -16.61 12.26 -12.57
N ARG A 164 -15.34 12.18 -12.98
CA ARG A 164 -14.36 13.28 -12.92
C ARG A 164 -13.94 13.70 -14.32
N TYR A 165 -13.54 14.95 -14.46
CA TYR A 165 -13.03 15.50 -15.72
C TYR A 165 -11.58 15.94 -15.55
N LEU A 166 -10.71 15.51 -16.48
CA LEU A 166 -9.29 15.89 -16.50
C LEU A 166 -9.10 17.41 -16.51
N THR A 167 -10.02 18.14 -17.14
CA THR A 167 -10.00 19.61 -17.21
C THR A 167 -10.09 20.27 -15.84
N ASP A 168 -10.83 19.67 -14.91
CA ASP A 168 -11.02 20.23 -13.56
C ASP A 168 -9.72 20.09 -12.77
N ASP A 169 -9.14 18.88 -12.77
CA ASP A 169 -7.86 18.63 -12.12
C ASP A 169 -6.72 19.44 -12.77
N PHE A 170 -6.73 19.64 -14.09
CA PHE A 170 -5.79 20.53 -14.77
C PHE A 170 -5.90 21.97 -14.27
N ASN A 171 -7.12 22.50 -14.17
CA ASN A 171 -7.35 23.86 -13.69
C ASN A 171 -6.94 24.02 -12.22
N ASP A 172 -7.18 23.02 -11.37
CA ASP A 172 -6.74 23.05 -9.98
C ASP A 172 -5.22 23.16 -9.89
N ILE A 173 -4.48 22.36 -10.68
CA ILE A 173 -3.01 22.38 -10.71
C ILE A 173 -2.50 23.72 -11.23
N LEU A 174 -3.09 24.22 -12.32
CA LEU A 174 -2.71 25.48 -12.93
C LEU A 174 -2.84 26.65 -11.95
N ASN A 175 -3.93 26.69 -11.19
CA ASN A 175 -4.27 27.80 -10.30
C ASN A 175 -3.71 27.64 -8.88
N SER A 176 -3.11 26.50 -8.51
CA SER A 176 -2.51 26.30 -7.19
C SER A 176 -1.41 27.33 -6.89
N GLU A 177 -1.48 27.97 -5.73
CA GLU A 177 -0.39 28.83 -5.22
C GLU A 177 0.65 28.06 -4.41
N ARG A 178 0.34 26.82 -4.01
CA ARG A 178 1.19 25.97 -3.15
C ARG A 178 2.13 25.07 -3.95
N LEU A 179 1.95 24.99 -5.27
CA LEU A 179 2.82 24.29 -6.21
C LEU A 179 3.80 25.24 -6.92
N THR A 180 5.06 24.84 -6.98
CA THR A 180 6.08 25.48 -7.82
C THR A 180 5.79 25.26 -9.31
N LYS A 181 6.48 25.99 -10.18
CA LYS A 181 6.32 25.81 -11.63
C LYS A 181 6.71 24.41 -12.08
N GLU A 182 7.78 23.87 -11.50
CA GLU A 182 8.30 22.55 -11.77
C GLU A 182 7.33 21.46 -11.30
N GLU A 183 6.71 21.62 -10.13
CA GLU A 183 5.68 20.69 -9.63
C GLU A 183 4.41 20.74 -10.49
N LYS A 184 3.97 21.93 -10.92
CA LYS A 184 2.84 22.05 -11.85
C LYS A 184 3.10 21.33 -13.17
N LEU A 185 4.32 21.47 -13.72
CA LEU A 185 4.70 20.78 -14.95
C LEU A 185 4.60 19.26 -14.78
N VAL A 186 5.08 18.72 -13.66
CA VAL A 186 4.94 17.29 -13.34
C VAL A 186 3.47 16.89 -13.25
N GLY A 187 2.63 17.70 -12.61
CA GLY A 187 1.19 17.47 -12.54
C GLY A 187 0.52 17.45 -13.92
N PHE A 188 0.92 18.35 -14.83
CA PHE A 188 0.41 18.37 -16.20
C PHE A 188 0.88 17.16 -17.01
N GLU A 189 2.17 16.81 -16.95
CA GLU A 189 2.71 15.61 -17.61
C GLU A 189 1.97 14.35 -17.13
N PHE A 190 1.67 14.28 -15.83
CA PHE A 190 0.90 13.18 -15.26
C PHE A 190 -0.53 13.08 -15.84
N LEU A 191 -1.26 14.19 -15.88
CA LEU A 191 -2.61 14.22 -16.47
C LEU A 191 -2.58 13.95 -17.99
N GLU A 192 -1.55 14.42 -18.69
CA GLU A 192 -1.37 14.16 -20.13
C GLU A 192 -1.14 12.67 -20.40
N ILE A 193 -0.35 11.97 -19.58
CA ILE A 193 -0.17 10.53 -19.69
C ILE A 193 -1.52 9.81 -19.54
N ILE A 194 -2.33 10.18 -18.54
CA ILE A 194 -3.66 9.59 -18.34
C ILE A 194 -4.55 9.86 -19.56
N ALA A 195 -4.61 11.10 -20.04
CA ALA A 195 -5.39 11.49 -21.20
C ALA A 195 -4.98 10.74 -22.49
N SER A 196 -3.68 10.54 -22.69
CA SER A 196 -3.14 9.88 -23.88
C SER A 196 -3.51 8.40 -23.99
N CYS A 197 -3.98 7.79 -22.90
CA CYS A 197 -4.44 6.40 -22.88
C CYS A 197 -5.87 6.25 -23.40
N GLU A 198 -6.64 7.34 -23.49
CA GLU A 198 -8.02 7.34 -24.01
C GLU A 198 -8.08 7.33 -25.55
N THR A 199 -6.95 7.60 -26.23
CA THR A 199 -6.82 7.68 -27.70
C THR A 199 -6.19 6.44 -28.32
#